data_AF-X7YJW8-F1
#
_entry.id   AF-X7YJW8-F1
#
_cell.length_a   1.000
_cell.length_b   1.000
_cell.length_c   1.000
_cell.angle_alpha   90.00
_cell.angle_beta   90.00
_cell.angle_gamma   90.00
#
_symmetry.space_group_name_H-M   'P 1'
#
loop_
_entity.id
_entity.type
_entity.pdbx_description
1 polymer ?
#
loop_
_entity_poly.entity_id
_entity_poly.type
_entity_poly.pdbx_seq_one_letter_code
_entity_poly.pdbx_strand_id
1 'polypeptide(L)'
;MTTSLTFATFPTGDVDAVNLIFPAQAFAQVLVGWQNWLRTADRSSWALADATAEATGTHCRILATGPAGSGSSVQGAIVKAVGVQPSGVETHTLSYLDLVRYLAVGNLNPSPLGYVGGSDVFPAITRPPPRGSPRPSMPFLVARAAC
;
A
#
# COMPACT_ATOMS: atom_id res chain seq x y z
N MET A 1 16.57 15.23 22.66
CA MET A 1 15.44 15.88 21.98
C MET A 1 15.90 16.23 20.57
N THR A 2 15.12 15.90 19.54
CA THR A 2 15.41 16.33 18.16
C THR A 2 14.63 17.61 17.89
N THR A 3 15.33 18.70 17.52
CA THR A 3 14.71 20.02 17.30
C THR A 3 14.61 20.40 15.83
N SER A 4 15.29 19.67 14.94
CA SER A 4 15.22 19.87 13.50
C SER A 4 15.45 18.56 12.75
N LEU A 5 14.88 18.49 11.54
CA LEU A 5 15.05 17.41 10.58
C LEU A 5 15.32 18.03 9.22
N THR A 6 16.31 17.51 8.50
CA THR A 6 16.55 17.86 7.10
C THR A 6 16.14 16.67 6.25
N PHE A 7 15.25 16.89 5.28
CA PHE A 7 14.74 15.85 4.40
C PHE A 7 15.36 15.99 3.02
N ALA A 8 15.80 14.87 2.45
CA ALA A 8 16.10 14.80 1.03
C ALA A 8 14.79 14.67 0.25
N THR A 9 14.64 15.44 -0.84
CA THR A 9 13.52 15.33 -1.77
C THR A 9 13.91 14.48 -2.98
N PHE A 10 12.90 13.99 -3.70
CA PHE A 10 13.05 13.24 -4.93
C PHE A 10 11.99 13.72 -5.94
N PRO A 11 12.24 13.60 -7.25
CA PRO A 11 11.23 13.94 -8.26
C PRO A 11 10.03 13.00 -8.16
N THR A 12 8.82 13.54 -8.29
CA THR A 12 7.57 12.78 -8.33
C THR A 12 6.92 12.91 -9.71
N GLY A 13 6.07 11.94 -10.04
CA GLY A 13 5.24 11.95 -11.23
C GLY A 13 3.80 11.61 -10.89
N ASP A 14 2.97 11.48 -11.92
CA ASP A 14 1.60 11.03 -11.76
C ASP A 14 1.56 9.55 -11.33
N VAL A 15 0.52 9.22 -10.59
CA VAL A 15 0.34 7.94 -9.91
C VAL A 15 -1.07 7.42 -10.17
N ASP A 16 -1.18 6.12 -10.44
CA ASP A 16 -2.46 5.46 -10.44
C ASP A 16 -2.84 5.08 -9.01
N ALA A 17 -4.11 5.25 -8.66
CA ALA A 17 -4.72 4.76 -7.43
C ALA A 17 -5.89 3.84 -7.79
N VAL A 18 -5.88 2.62 -7.28
CA VAL A 18 -6.87 1.58 -7.57
C VAL A 18 -7.52 1.11 -6.28
N ASN A 19 -8.82 1.30 -6.12
CA ASN A 19 -9.61 0.66 -5.07
C ASN A 19 -10.27 -0.61 -5.61
N LEU A 20 -10.01 -1.73 -4.95
CA LEU A 20 -10.65 -3.01 -5.20
C LEU A 20 -11.54 -3.33 -4.01
N ILE A 21 -12.86 -3.32 -4.22
CA ILE A 21 -13.86 -3.57 -3.19
C ILE A 21 -14.23 -5.05 -3.26
N PHE A 22 -14.22 -5.74 -2.12
CA PHE A 22 -14.52 -7.17 -2.02
C PHE A 22 -15.72 -7.42 -1.11
N PRO A 23 -16.39 -8.59 -1.24
CA PRO A 23 -17.35 -9.03 -0.25
C PRO A 23 -16.72 -9.11 1.15
N ALA A 24 -17.39 -8.56 2.17
CA ALA A 24 -16.85 -8.51 3.54
C ALA A 24 -16.48 -9.89 4.11
N GLN A 25 -17.22 -10.93 3.72
CA GLN A 25 -16.97 -12.33 4.13
C GLN A 25 -15.65 -12.87 3.59
N ALA A 26 -15.09 -12.26 2.53
CA ALA A 26 -13.84 -12.66 1.92
C ALA A 26 -12.61 -12.03 2.59
N PHE A 27 -12.76 -11.18 3.61
CA PHE A 27 -11.65 -10.37 4.16
C PHE A 27 -10.41 -11.19 4.55
N ALA A 28 -10.58 -12.35 5.19
CA ALA A 28 -9.43 -13.21 5.54
C ALA A 28 -8.66 -13.68 4.29
N GLN A 29 -9.36 -14.04 3.22
CA GLN A 29 -8.75 -14.43 1.94
C GLN A 29 -8.10 -13.24 1.24
N VAL A 30 -8.77 -12.07 1.25
CA VAL A 30 -8.23 -10.80 0.72
C VAL A 30 -6.92 -10.43 1.42
N LEU A 31 -6.88 -10.54 2.75
CA LEU A 31 -5.70 -10.23 3.55
C LEU A 31 -4.53 -11.16 3.22
N VAL A 32 -4.78 -12.47 3.11
CA VAL A 32 -3.74 -13.45 2.73
C VAL A 32 -3.25 -13.22 1.29
N GLY A 33 -4.15 -12.98 0.35
CA GLY A 33 -3.82 -12.69 -1.05
C GLY A 33 -3.00 -11.42 -1.20
N TRP A 34 -3.37 -10.36 -0.50
CA TRP A 34 -2.61 -9.11 -0.43
C TRP A 34 -1.20 -9.34 0.13
N GLN A 35 -1.06 -10.07 1.24
CA GLN A 35 0.26 -10.41 1.80
C GLN A 35 1.11 -11.21 0.80
N ASN A 36 0.50 -12.13 0.04
CA ASN A 36 1.21 -12.91 -0.97
C ASN A 36 1.67 -12.04 -2.14
N TRP A 37 0.80 -11.16 -2.64
CA TRP A 37 1.13 -10.22 -3.69
C TRP A 37 2.28 -9.28 -3.29
N LEU A 38 2.23 -8.72 -2.07
CA LEU A 38 3.25 -7.79 -1.56
C LEU A 38 4.68 -8.36 -1.61
N ARG A 39 4.86 -9.68 -1.47
CA ARG A 39 6.19 -10.30 -1.54
C ARG A 39 6.81 -10.24 -2.94
N THR A 40 6.00 -10.02 -3.95
CA THR A 40 6.39 -10.02 -5.37
C THR A 40 6.05 -8.71 -6.09
N ALA A 41 5.38 -7.78 -5.42
CA ALA A 41 4.97 -6.50 -5.98
C ALA A 41 6.19 -5.69 -6.42
N ASP A 42 6.03 -4.91 -7.49
CA ASP A 42 7.07 -4.00 -7.94
C ASP A 42 7.34 -2.95 -6.86
N ARG A 43 8.60 -2.50 -6.78
CA ARG A 43 8.98 -1.55 -5.75
C ARG A 43 8.42 -0.14 -5.91
N SER A 44 7.84 0.15 -7.06
CA SER A 44 7.11 1.38 -7.29
C SER A 44 5.65 1.32 -6.82
N SER A 45 5.18 0.15 -6.36
CA SER A 45 3.80 -0.04 -5.88
C SER A 45 3.69 0.01 -4.36
N TRP A 46 2.60 0.60 -3.89
CA TRP A 46 2.15 0.57 -2.50
C TRP A 46 0.74 0.01 -2.45
N ALA A 47 0.36 -0.68 -1.38
CA ALA A 47 -1.04 -1.00 -1.14
C ALA A 47 -1.36 -1.14 0.34
N LEU A 48 -2.62 -0.90 0.65
CA LEU A 48 -3.26 -1.06 1.94
C LEU A 48 -4.47 -1.98 1.77
N ALA A 49 -4.58 -2.98 2.64
CA ALA A 49 -5.78 -3.78 2.79
C ALA A 49 -6.46 -3.37 4.11
N ASP A 50 -7.71 -2.94 4.03
CA ASP A 50 -8.51 -2.52 5.18
C ASP A 50 -9.89 -3.16 5.17
N ALA A 51 -10.41 -3.32 6.38
CA ALA A 51 -11.81 -3.57 6.60
C ALA A 51 -12.32 -2.65 7.71
N THR A 52 -13.39 -1.93 7.44
CA THR A 52 -14.05 -1.06 8.41
C THR A 52 -15.47 -1.58 8.66
N ALA A 53 -15.92 -1.47 9.91
CA ALA A 53 -17.32 -1.64 10.26
C ALA A 53 -17.88 -0.24 10.52
N GLU A 54 -18.62 0.30 9.56
CA GLU A 54 -19.22 1.63 9.62
C GLU A 54 -20.74 1.51 9.78
N ALA A 55 -21.38 2.60 10.19
CA ALA A 55 -22.84 2.68 10.28
C ALA A 55 -23.53 2.39 8.94
N THR A 56 -22.83 2.62 7.83
CA THR A 56 -23.27 2.39 6.45
C THR A 56 -22.95 0.99 5.92
N GLY A 57 -22.20 0.17 6.65
CA GLY A 57 -21.89 -1.21 6.28
C GLY A 57 -20.46 -1.64 6.62
N THR A 58 -20.15 -2.91 6.33
CA THR A 58 -18.78 -3.44 6.43
C THR A 58 -18.09 -3.26 5.08
N HIS A 59 -17.01 -2.49 5.06
CA HIS A 59 -16.14 -2.37 3.88
C HIS A 59 -15.01 -3.38 3.98
N CYS A 60 -14.65 -3.99 2.85
CA CYS A 60 -13.45 -4.79 2.68
C CYS A 60 -12.83 -4.37 1.35
N ARG A 61 -11.61 -3.84 1.38
CA ARG A 61 -10.96 -3.40 0.15
C ARG A 61 -9.45 -3.59 0.18
N ILE A 62 -8.87 -3.49 -1.01
CA ILE A 62 -7.46 -3.18 -1.20
C ILE A 62 -7.37 -1.88 -1.99
N LEU A 63 -6.69 -0.88 -1.43
CA LEU A 63 -6.26 0.31 -2.14
C LEU A 63 -4.80 0.14 -2.53
N ALA A 64 -4.49 0.23 -3.82
CA ALA A 64 -3.13 0.18 -4.32
C ALA A 64 -2.77 1.46 -5.08
N THR A 65 -1.52 1.86 -5.02
CA THR A 65 -0.97 2.93 -5.83
C THR A 65 0.29 2.48 -6.56
N GLY A 66 0.57 3.08 -7.70
CA GLY A 66 1.76 2.83 -8.50
C GLY A 66 2.01 3.95 -9.50
N PRO A 67 3.07 3.87 -10.32
CA PRO A 67 3.29 4.83 -11.40
C PRO A 67 2.09 4.90 -12.35
N ALA A 68 1.83 6.07 -12.93
CA ALA A 68 0.79 6.20 -13.95
C ALA A 68 0.93 5.16 -15.07
N GLY A 69 -0.18 4.54 -15.45
CA GLY A 69 -0.25 3.43 -16.42
C GLY A 69 -0.10 2.03 -15.82
N SER A 70 0.14 1.90 -14.51
CA SER A 70 0.26 0.59 -13.83
C SER A 70 -1.06 0.05 -13.28
N GLY A 71 -2.13 0.85 -13.23
CA GLY A 71 -3.36 0.49 -12.52
C GLY A 71 -3.96 -0.87 -12.91
N SER A 72 -4.09 -1.14 -14.22
CA SER A 72 -4.66 -2.42 -14.69
C SER A 72 -3.79 -3.63 -14.38
N SER A 73 -2.46 -3.49 -14.41
CA SER A 73 -1.55 -4.61 -14.11
C SER A 73 -1.52 -4.90 -12.60
N VAL A 74 -1.52 -3.85 -11.77
CA VAL A 74 -1.63 -3.96 -10.31
C VAL A 74 -2.95 -4.59 -9.91
N GLN A 75 -4.07 -4.13 -10.48
CA GLN A 75 -5.39 -4.76 -10.29
C GLN A 75 -5.36 -6.25 -10.63
N GLY A 76 -4.89 -6.60 -11.83
CA GLY A 76 -4.85 -8.00 -12.27
C GLY A 76 -3.99 -8.89 -11.37
N ALA A 77 -2.84 -8.38 -10.93
CA ALA A 77 -1.96 -9.09 -10.01
C ALA A 77 -2.59 -9.32 -8.64
N ILE A 78 -3.27 -8.32 -8.08
CA ILE A 78 -3.95 -8.45 -6.78
C ILE A 78 -5.13 -9.42 -6.89
N VAL A 79 -5.99 -9.27 -7.90
CA VAL A 79 -7.14 -10.18 -8.11
C VAL A 79 -6.67 -11.61 -8.27
N LYS A 80 -5.58 -11.84 -9.00
CA LYS A 80 -4.96 -13.16 -9.14
C LYS A 80 -4.45 -13.72 -7.81
N ALA A 81 -3.82 -12.90 -6.99
CA ALA A 81 -3.26 -13.32 -5.70
C ALA A 81 -4.34 -13.58 -4.64
N VAL A 82 -5.42 -12.80 -4.65
CA VAL A 82 -6.58 -12.96 -3.78
C VAL A 82 -7.44 -14.15 -4.21
N GLY A 83 -7.60 -14.38 -5.52
CA GLY A 83 -8.44 -15.44 -6.05
C GLY A 83 -9.95 -15.19 -5.89
N VAL A 84 -10.34 -13.96 -5.60
CA VAL A 84 -11.75 -13.50 -5.52
C VAL A 84 -11.91 -12.33 -6.46
N GLN A 85 -13.03 -12.28 -7.18
CA GLN A 85 -13.36 -11.11 -7.99
C GLN A 85 -13.86 -9.97 -7.10
N PRO A 86 -13.34 -8.75 -7.27
CA PRO A 86 -13.87 -7.59 -6.56
C PRO A 86 -15.31 -7.31 -7.02
N SER A 87 -16.16 -6.88 -6.10
CA SER A 87 -17.52 -6.41 -6.39
C SER A 87 -17.55 -5.00 -6.97
N GLY A 88 -16.46 -4.25 -6.82
CA GLY A 88 -16.30 -2.92 -7.40
C GLY A 88 -14.83 -2.57 -7.61
N VAL A 89 -14.56 -1.81 -8.66
CA VAL A 89 -13.23 -1.29 -8.97
C VAL A 89 -13.36 0.19 -9.28
N GLU A 90 -12.53 0.99 -8.63
CA GLU A 90 -12.40 2.42 -8.90
C GLU A 90 -10.93 2.71 -9.20
N THR A 91 -10.66 3.49 -10.24
CA THR A 91 -9.29 3.83 -10.64
C THR A 91 -9.19 5.31 -10.97
N HIS A 92 -8.12 5.92 -10.48
CA HIS A 92 -7.76 7.31 -10.73
C HIS A 92 -6.31 7.39 -11.17
N THR A 93 -5.99 8.32 -12.07
CA THR A 93 -4.62 8.79 -12.27
C THR A 93 -4.54 10.20 -11.69
N LEU A 94 -3.64 10.39 -10.73
CA LEU A 94 -3.55 11.59 -9.90
C LEU A 94 -2.14 12.17 -9.96
N SER A 95 -2.03 13.50 -9.80
CA SER A 95 -0.74 14.10 -9.43
C SER A 95 -0.35 13.66 -8.02
N TYR A 96 0.93 13.77 -7.66
CA TYR A 96 1.39 13.40 -6.31
C TYR A 96 0.63 14.13 -5.17
N LEU A 97 0.36 15.43 -5.33
CA LEU A 97 -0.38 16.19 -4.30
C LEU A 97 -1.86 15.84 -4.28
N ASP A 98 -2.46 15.51 -5.42
CA ASP A 98 -3.85 15.05 -5.45
C ASP A 98 -3.97 13.64 -4.86
N LEU A 99 -2.96 12.77 -5.04
CA LEU A 99 -2.89 11.52 -4.31
C LEU A 99 -2.84 11.75 -2.79
N VAL A 100 -1.99 12.67 -2.30
CA VAL A 100 -1.93 12.97 -0.86
C VAL A 100 -3.30 13.42 -0.33
N ARG A 101 -4.00 14.28 -1.06
CA ARG A 101 -5.35 14.74 -0.70
C ARG A 101 -6.38 13.62 -0.75
N TYR A 102 -6.33 12.80 -1.79
CA TYR A 102 -7.20 11.65 -1.99
C TYR A 102 -7.06 10.66 -0.84
N LEU A 103 -5.82 10.27 -0.50
CA LEU A 103 -5.54 9.37 0.61
C LEU A 103 -6.00 9.96 1.94
N ALA A 104 -5.78 11.25 2.19
CA ALA A 104 -6.15 11.87 3.46
C ALA A 104 -7.67 11.95 3.66
N VAL A 105 -8.34 12.89 2.99
CA VAL A 105 -9.75 13.24 3.27
C VAL A 105 -10.70 12.55 2.29
N GLY A 106 -10.23 12.25 1.07
CA GLY A 106 -11.08 11.69 0.02
C GLY A 106 -11.32 10.19 0.12
N ASN A 107 -10.54 9.44 0.92
CA ASN A 107 -10.54 7.98 0.84
C ASN A 107 -10.22 7.22 2.15
N LEU A 108 -9.23 7.64 2.97
CA LEU A 108 -8.87 6.90 4.20
C LEU A 108 -9.48 7.49 5.49
N ASN A 109 -10.15 8.64 5.46
CA ASN A 109 -10.62 9.29 6.69
C ASN A 109 -11.99 10.00 6.57
N PRO A 110 -13.11 9.28 6.69
CA PRO A 110 -14.31 9.83 7.29
C PRO A 110 -14.22 9.64 8.82
N SER A 111 -13.89 10.71 9.54
CA SER A 111 -13.78 10.76 11.01
C SER A 111 -15.07 10.31 11.74
N PRO A 112 -15.02 9.76 12.98
CA PRO A 112 -13.87 9.24 13.74
C PRO A 112 -13.94 7.71 13.80
N LEU A 113 -13.18 7.02 12.95
CA LEU A 113 -13.03 5.57 13.01
C LEU A 113 -11.70 5.21 13.67
N GLY A 114 -11.72 4.18 14.51
CA GLY A 114 -10.51 3.61 15.08
C GLY A 114 -9.64 3.01 13.98
N TYR A 115 -8.57 3.71 13.58
CA TYR A 115 -7.60 3.23 12.61
C TYR A 115 -6.44 2.56 13.34
N VAL A 116 -6.28 1.25 13.18
CA VAL A 116 -5.11 0.50 13.64
C VAL A 116 -4.26 0.16 12.41
N GLY A 117 -3.19 0.93 12.20
CA GLY A 117 -2.21 0.66 11.14
C GLY A 117 -1.03 -0.19 11.66
N GLY A 118 -0.67 -1.25 10.93
CA GLY A 118 0.53 -2.06 11.16
C GLY A 118 1.72 -1.64 10.30
N SER A 119 2.97 -1.97 10.66
CA SER A 119 4.19 -1.61 9.93
C SER A 119 5.39 -2.58 10.04
N ASP A 120 5.89 -3.18 8.94
CA ASP A 120 7.26 -3.72 8.74
C ASP A 120 8.22 -2.55 8.53
N VAL A 121 9.46 -2.83 8.92
CA VAL A 121 10.64 -2.03 8.68
C VAL A 121 11.50 -2.80 7.69
N PHE A 122 11.80 -2.21 6.54
CA PHE A 122 12.80 -2.77 5.63
C PHE A 122 14.19 -2.63 6.27
N PRO A 123 15.13 -3.55 6.01
CA PRO A 123 16.54 -3.26 6.17
C PRO A 123 16.82 -1.93 5.44
N ALA A 124 17.64 -1.07 6.04
CA ALA A 124 17.90 0.27 5.54
C ALA A 124 17.97 0.30 4.00
N ILE A 125 17.16 1.15 3.36
CA ILE A 125 17.29 1.53 1.94
C ILE A 125 18.64 2.25 1.84
N THR A 126 19.68 1.46 1.70
CA THR A 126 21.04 1.92 1.53
C THR A 126 21.27 1.99 0.03
N ARG A 127 21.78 3.15 -0.44
CA ARG A 127 22.47 3.20 -1.73
C ARG A 127 23.40 1.99 -1.79
N PRO A 128 23.46 1.23 -2.89
CA PRO A 128 24.35 0.08 -2.98
C PRO A 128 25.76 0.50 -2.55
N PRO A 129 26.38 -0.22 -1.58
CA PRO A 129 27.73 0.11 -1.16
C PRO A 129 28.70 -0.10 -2.33
N PRO A 130 29.78 0.68 -2.42
CA PRO A 130 30.85 0.40 -3.38
C PRO A 130 31.37 -1.03 -3.17
N ARG A 131 31.74 -1.72 -4.26
CA ARG A 131 32.15 -3.14 -4.24
C ARG A 131 33.20 -3.39 -3.14
N GLY A 132 32.90 -4.29 -2.18
CA GLY A 132 33.91 -4.89 -1.30
C GLY A 132 33.65 -4.92 0.22
N SER A 133 32.50 -4.49 0.75
CA SER A 133 32.27 -4.44 2.22
C SER A 133 31.50 -5.65 2.80
N PRO A 134 31.76 -6.06 4.07
CA PRO A 134 31.09 -7.19 4.70
C PRO A 134 29.70 -6.81 5.25
N ARG A 135 28.72 -7.73 5.13
CA ARG A 135 27.35 -7.55 5.66
C ARG A 135 27.25 -8.08 7.10
N PRO A 136 26.67 -7.34 8.06
CA PRO A 136 26.26 -7.92 9.33
C PRO A 136 24.85 -8.52 9.23
N SER A 137 24.67 -9.66 9.89
CA SER A 137 23.44 -10.44 10.00
C SER A 137 22.82 -10.27 11.40
N MET A 138 21.52 -9.98 11.51
CA MET A 138 20.65 -10.52 12.56
C MET A 138 19.15 -10.23 12.32
N PRO A 139 18.23 -11.06 12.84
CA PRO A 139 16.83 -11.16 12.37
C PRO A 139 15.79 -10.69 13.42
N PHE A 140 14.70 -10.04 12.99
CA PHE A 140 13.41 -9.97 13.71
C PHE A 140 12.27 -9.69 12.70
N LEU A 141 11.06 -10.20 12.99
CA LEU A 141 9.89 -10.37 12.10
C LEU A 141 8.72 -9.43 12.50
N VAL A 142 8.24 -8.51 11.63
CA VAL A 142 7.01 -7.66 11.82
C VAL A 142 6.58 -6.99 10.47
N ALA A 143 5.27 -7.02 10.04
CA ALA A 143 4.57 -6.72 8.72
C ALA A 143 4.09 -5.25 8.30
N ARG A 144 4.53 -4.72 7.10
CA ARG A 144 4.30 -3.60 6.09
C ARG A 144 5.32 -3.83 4.95
N ALA A 145 4.91 -3.92 3.69
CA ALA A 145 5.83 -3.67 2.58
C ALA A 145 5.81 -2.19 2.12
N ALA A 146 6.85 -1.43 2.46
CA ALA A 146 7.27 -0.18 1.83
C ALA A 146 8.37 -0.54 0.83
N CYS A 147 8.16 -0.24 -0.42
CA CYS A 147 9.14 -0.56 -1.43
C CYS A 147 10.17 0.56 -1.65
#